data_AF-A0A542AYM3-F1
#
_entry.id   AF-A0A542AYM3-F1
#
_cell.length_a   1.000
_cell.length_b   1.000
_cell.length_c   1.000
_cell.angle_alpha   90.00
_cell.angle_beta   90.00
_cell.angle_gamma   90.00
#
_symmetry.space_group_name_H-M   'P 1'
#
loop_
_entity.id
_entity.type
_entity.pdbx_description
1 polymer ?
#
loop_
_entity_poly.entity_id
_entity_poly.type
_entity_poly.pdbx_seq_one_letter_code
_entity_poly.pdbx_strand_id
1 'polypeptide(L)'
;MIRQKEQYYILSKKWSLDPNQWSMLMDGTAVLLTLFGFIIAFWLYKVQRDDKATDAHRFFKSSLPGLKSSIHHAITDLREFRESLDLDKVVDPVLSVSLNDKFLEKVNLVALNRYYAKNESANLEHFNQLLVDSNFFGDYRDYITNQIKYFRTVYLERADDNSGNILRMKEKIRTVLDKDISRFEDILENINLLLKDSSN
;
A
#
# COMPACT_ATOMS: atom_id res chain seq x y z
N MET A 1 55.67 18.35 75.25
CA MET A 1 54.38 17.91 74.71
C MET A 1 54.13 18.62 73.39
N ILE A 2 54.37 17.95 72.27
CA ILE A 2 54.09 18.47 70.92
C ILE A 2 52.99 17.57 70.36
N ARG A 3 51.75 18.05 70.33
CA ARG A 3 50.66 17.35 69.62
C ARG A 3 50.75 17.71 68.14
N GLN A 4 51.17 16.73 67.33
CA GLN A 4 51.05 16.77 65.88
C GLN A 4 49.57 16.91 65.50
N LYS A 5 49.25 17.90 64.65
CA LYS A 5 47.93 18.03 64.01
C LYS A 5 47.89 17.09 62.82
N GLU A 6 46.93 16.17 62.84
CA GLU A 6 46.55 15.32 61.72
C GLU A 6 46.22 16.17 60.49
N GLN A 7 46.94 15.94 59.38
CA GLN A 7 46.61 16.50 58.08
C GLN A 7 45.51 15.66 57.45
N TYR A 8 44.28 16.15 57.51
CA TYR A 8 43.20 15.67 56.67
C TYR A 8 43.52 16.05 55.22
N TYR A 9 43.66 15.05 54.34
CA TYR A 9 43.68 15.26 52.89
C TYR A 9 42.30 15.78 52.48
N ILE A 10 42.17 17.10 52.45
CA ILE A 10 41.02 17.78 51.86
C ILE A 10 41.13 17.53 50.35
N LEU A 11 40.45 16.48 49.88
CA LEU A 11 40.07 16.31 48.49
C LEU A 11 39.41 17.63 48.03
N SER A 12 40.13 18.38 47.18
CA SER A 12 39.72 19.58 46.45
C SER A 12 39.42 20.85 47.27
N LYS A 13 40.45 21.65 47.62
CA LYS A 13 40.25 22.98 48.23
C LYS A 13 40.23 24.17 47.26
N LYS A 14 40.51 24.01 45.96
CA LYS A 14 40.27 25.07 44.95
C LYS A 14 40.02 24.46 43.57
N TRP A 15 38.75 24.34 43.19
CA TRP A 15 38.37 24.32 41.78
C TRP A 15 38.51 25.75 41.25
N SER A 16 39.74 26.21 40.99
CA SER A 16 39.97 27.37 40.12
C SER A 16 40.62 26.87 38.86
N LEU A 17 39.81 26.28 37.98
CA LEU A 17 40.24 26.06 36.60
C LEU A 17 40.53 27.43 36.00
N ASP A 18 41.61 27.54 35.24
CA ASP A 18 41.86 28.76 34.48
C ASP A 18 40.80 28.92 33.36
N PRO A 19 40.66 30.11 32.76
CA PRO A 19 39.64 30.34 31.73
C PRO A 19 39.74 29.35 30.55
N ASN A 20 40.95 28.88 30.22
CA ASN A 20 41.17 27.92 29.14
C ASN A 20 40.67 26.52 29.50
N GLN A 21 40.91 26.06 30.72
CA GLN A 21 40.40 24.79 31.25
C GLN A 21 38.87 24.81 31.40
N TRP A 22 38.29 25.93 31.81
CA TRP A 22 36.84 26.11 31.79
C TRP A 22 36.28 26.04 30.36
N SER A 23 36.94 26.70 29.39
CA SER A 23 36.55 26.62 27.97
C SER A 23 36.60 25.18 27.47
N MET A 24 37.71 24.45 27.72
CA MET A 24 37.84 23.05 27.31
C MET A 24 36.80 22.14 27.95
N LEU A 25 36.42 22.38 29.20
CA LEU A 25 35.39 21.62 29.89
C LEU A 25 34.00 21.92 29.32
N MET A 26 33.70 23.19 29.02
CA MET A 26 32.45 23.61 28.37
C MET A 26 32.35 23.07 26.94
N ASP A 27 33.44 23.10 26.16
CA ASP A 27 33.50 22.54 24.82
C ASP A 27 33.36 21.00 24.86
N GLY A 28 34.04 20.34 25.79
CA GLY A 28 33.93 18.89 25.99
C GLY A 28 32.52 18.45 26.37
N THR A 29 31.86 19.18 27.27
CA THR A 29 30.46 18.92 27.65
C THR A 29 29.50 19.19 26.50
N ALA A 30 29.74 20.23 25.69
CA ALA A 30 28.96 20.52 24.48
C ALA A 30 29.08 19.41 23.43
N VAL A 31 30.29 18.88 23.19
CA VAL A 31 30.51 17.75 22.29
C VAL A 31 29.80 16.50 22.79
N LEU A 32 29.88 16.20 24.09
CA LEU A 32 29.17 15.07 24.69
C LEU A 32 27.65 15.22 24.56
N LEU A 33 27.10 16.40 24.87
CA LEU A 33 25.68 16.71 24.70
C LEU A 33 25.23 16.54 23.25
N THR A 34 26.06 16.98 22.29
CA THR A 34 25.78 16.82 20.86
C THR A 34 25.76 15.35 20.47
N LEU A 35 26.70 14.54 20.98
CA LEU A 35 26.75 13.10 20.75
C LEU A 35 25.50 12.40 21.32
N PHE A 36 25.12 12.74 22.56
CA PHE A 36 23.90 12.23 23.18
C PHE A 36 22.65 12.63 22.40
N GLY A 37 22.57 13.90 21.96
CA GLY A 37 21.49 14.38 21.11
C GLY A 37 21.36 13.60 19.81
N PHE A 38 22.49 13.26 19.18
CA PHE A 38 22.51 12.44 17.97
C PHE A 38 22.02 11.01 18.22
N ILE A 39 22.46 10.38 19.32
CA ILE A 39 22.01 9.03 19.69
C ILE A 39 20.50 9.01 19.95
N ILE A 40 19.98 9.98 20.68
CA ILE A 40 18.54 10.11 20.95
C ILE A 40 17.77 10.35 19.65
N ALA A 41 18.24 11.25 18.79
CA ALA A 41 17.62 11.53 17.49
C ALA A 41 17.58 10.27 16.61
N PHE A 42 18.66 9.50 16.56
CA PHE A 42 18.72 8.24 15.82
C PHE A 42 17.75 7.21 16.37
N TRP A 43 17.66 7.09 17.70
CA TRP A 43 16.71 6.19 18.35
C TRP A 43 15.25 6.59 18.07
N LEU A 44 14.92 7.88 18.23
CA LEU A 44 13.59 8.42 17.91
C LEU A 44 13.24 8.23 16.43
N TYR A 45 14.20 8.43 15.53
CA TYR A 45 14.01 8.17 14.10
C TYR A 45 13.65 6.70 13.84
N LYS A 46 14.31 5.76 14.52
CA LYS A 46 14.01 4.33 14.39
C LYS A 46 12.59 4.01 14.88
N VAL A 47 12.20 4.53 16.06
CA VAL A 47 10.84 4.35 16.61
C VAL A 47 9.79 4.92 15.65
N GLN A 48 9.95 6.17 15.24
CA GLN A 48 9.03 6.83 14.30
C GLN A 48 8.90 6.05 12.98
N ARG A 49 10.00 5.45 12.51
CA ARG A 49 10.01 4.66 11.27
C ARG A 49 9.20 3.36 11.40
N ASP A 50 9.29 2.69 12.53
CA ASP A 50 8.51 1.48 12.83
C ASP A 50 7.02 1.81 13.05
N ASP A 51 6.71 2.93 13.73
CA ASP A 51 5.35 3.41 13.91
C ASP A 51 4.68 3.72 12.58
N LYS A 52 5.37 4.47 11.69
CA LYS A 52 4.87 4.76 10.33
C LYS A 52 4.59 3.50 9.51
N ALA A 53 5.40 2.46 9.66
CA ALA A 53 5.19 1.18 8.98
C ALA A 53 3.92 0.48 9.50
N THR A 54 3.72 0.51 10.82
CA THR A 54 2.54 -0.06 11.47
C THR A 54 1.27 0.69 11.11
N ASP A 55 1.30 2.02 11.10
CA ASP A 55 0.15 2.83 10.70
C ASP A 55 -0.20 2.64 9.22
N ALA A 56 0.81 2.53 8.34
CA ALA A 56 0.59 2.22 6.93
C ALA A 56 -0.09 0.85 6.76
N HIS A 57 0.36 -0.17 7.50
CA HIS A 57 -0.28 -1.49 7.50
C HIS A 57 -1.72 -1.45 8.04
N ARG A 58 -1.96 -0.74 9.16
CA ARG A 58 -3.31 -0.59 9.72
C ARG A 58 -4.26 0.08 8.72
N PHE A 59 -3.81 1.16 8.07
CA PHE A 59 -4.57 1.85 7.05
C PHE A 59 -4.84 0.97 5.82
N PHE A 60 -3.83 0.19 5.40
CA PHE A 60 -3.98 -0.76 4.30
C PHE A 60 -5.02 -1.83 4.61
N LYS A 61 -4.88 -2.52 5.75
CA LYS A 61 -5.84 -3.54 6.22
C LYS A 61 -7.26 -3.00 6.37
N SER A 62 -7.43 -1.78 6.89
CA SER A 62 -8.75 -1.17 7.01
C SER A 62 -9.38 -0.80 5.67
N SER A 63 -8.56 -0.60 4.64
CA SER A 63 -9.03 -0.24 3.30
C SER A 63 -9.38 -1.47 2.44
N LEU A 64 -8.75 -2.63 2.69
CA LEU A 64 -8.97 -3.88 1.94
C LEU A 64 -10.45 -4.34 1.86
N PRO A 65 -11.28 -4.25 2.92
CA PRO A 65 -12.69 -4.62 2.83
C PRO A 65 -13.47 -3.76 1.84
N GLY A 66 -13.17 -2.46 1.75
CA GLY A 66 -13.80 -1.55 0.78
C GLY A 66 -13.41 -1.88 -0.66
N LEU A 67 -12.13 -2.23 -0.87
CA LEU A 67 -11.65 -2.71 -2.17
C LEU A 67 -12.32 -4.04 -2.55
N LYS A 68 -12.38 -5.00 -1.62
CA LYS A 68 -13.08 -6.28 -1.80
C LYS A 68 -14.53 -6.09 -2.22
N SER A 69 -15.26 -5.20 -1.54
CA SER A 69 -16.65 -4.89 -1.89
C SER A 69 -16.76 -4.30 -3.31
N SER A 70 -15.86 -3.38 -3.66
CA SER A 70 -15.84 -2.75 -4.99
C SER A 70 -15.57 -3.75 -6.10
N ILE A 71 -14.61 -4.65 -5.92
CA ILE A 71 -14.32 -5.71 -6.90
C ILE A 71 -15.50 -6.68 -7.02
N HIS A 72 -16.14 -7.03 -5.89
CA HIS A 72 -17.32 -7.90 -5.93
C HIS A 72 -18.47 -7.28 -6.73
N HIS A 73 -18.73 -5.97 -6.57
CA HIS A 73 -19.70 -5.26 -7.39
C HIS A 73 -19.31 -5.27 -8.87
N ALA A 74 -18.04 -5.01 -9.21
CA ALA A 74 -17.58 -5.07 -10.59
C ALA A 74 -17.78 -6.46 -11.24
N ILE A 75 -17.52 -7.55 -10.51
CA ILE A 75 -17.79 -8.91 -10.99
C ILE A 75 -19.28 -9.11 -11.26
N THR A 76 -20.14 -8.68 -10.34
CA THR A 76 -21.60 -8.78 -10.51
C THR A 76 -22.07 -7.99 -11.73
N ASP A 77 -21.62 -6.73 -11.88
CA ASP A 77 -21.94 -5.88 -13.03
C ASP A 77 -21.51 -6.55 -14.37
N LEU A 78 -20.33 -7.17 -14.40
CA LEU A 78 -19.81 -7.87 -15.59
C LEU A 78 -20.60 -9.14 -15.91
N ARG A 79 -21.04 -9.89 -14.90
CA ARG A 79 -21.88 -11.09 -15.07
C ARG A 79 -23.27 -10.72 -15.59
N GLU A 80 -23.89 -9.68 -15.03
CA GLU A 80 -25.16 -9.16 -15.53
C GLU A 80 -25.04 -8.68 -16.99
N PHE A 81 -23.97 -7.98 -17.32
CA PHE A 81 -23.72 -7.56 -18.69
C PHE A 81 -23.54 -8.76 -19.63
N ARG A 82 -22.78 -9.77 -19.22
CA ARG A 82 -22.61 -11.02 -19.98
C ARG A 82 -23.95 -11.71 -20.25
N GLU A 83 -24.83 -11.79 -19.26
CA GLU A 83 -26.19 -12.36 -19.41
C GLU A 83 -27.09 -11.50 -20.30
N SER A 84 -26.96 -10.17 -20.27
CA SER A 84 -27.74 -9.28 -21.15
C SER A 84 -27.44 -9.49 -22.64
N LEU A 85 -26.23 -9.94 -22.99
CA LEU A 85 -25.85 -10.28 -24.36
C LEU A 85 -26.67 -11.47 -24.92
N ASP A 86 -27.17 -12.36 -24.05
CA ASP A 86 -28.05 -13.46 -24.44
C ASP A 86 -29.47 -12.99 -24.80
N LEU A 87 -29.95 -11.94 -24.16
CA LEU A 87 -31.36 -11.51 -24.22
C LEU A 87 -31.68 -10.55 -25.38
N ASP A 88 -30.75 -10.38 -26.35
CA ASP A 88 -30.82 -9.42 -27.47
C ASP A 88 -31.06 -7.95 -27.05
N LYS A 89 -30.98 -7.65 -25.76
CA LYS A 89 -31.04 -6.31 -25.17
C LYS A 89 -29.64 -5.93 -24.72
N VAL A 90 -28.86 -5.36 -25.63
CA VAL A 90 -27.53 -4.82 -25.30
C VAL A 90 -27.74 -3.56 -24.46
N VAL A 91 -27.63 -3.69 -23.14
CA VAL A 91 -27.61 -2.56 -22.21
C VAL A 91 -26.17 -2.07 -22.10
N ASP A 92 -25.95 -0.77 -22.13
CA ASP A 92 -24.62 -0.21 -21.88
C ASP A 92 -24.20 -0.57 -20.45
N PRO A 93 -23.05 -1.23 -20.23
CA PRO A 93 -22.66 -1.64 -18.88
C PRO A 93 -22.35 -0.40 -18.05
N VAL A 94 -23.08 -0.23 -16.95
CA VAL A 94 -22.78 0.76 -15.93
C VAL A 94 -21.74 0.14 -15.01
N LEU A 95 -20.47 0.31 -15.35
CA LEU A 95 -19.39 -0.17 -14.49
C LEU A 95 -19.27 0.73 -13.28
N SER A 96 -19.42 0.15 -12.09
CA SER A 96 -19.18 0.86 -10.83
C SER A 96 -17.78 1.49 -10.83
N VAL A 97 -17.76 2.83 -10.79
CA VAL A 97 -16.58 3.70 -10.93
C VAL A 97 -15.62 3.61 -9.71
N SER A 98 -15.73 2.59 -8.87
CA SER A 98 -15.11 2.56 -7.54
C SER A 98 -13.71 1.94 -7.47
N LEU A 99 -13.16 1.45 -8.59
CA LEU A 99 -11.79 0.89 -8.67
C LEU A 99 -10.70 1.96 -8.93
N ASN A 100 -10.91 3.18 -8.47
CA ASN A 100 -10.02 4.30 -8.77
C ASN A 100 -8.68 4.23 -8.00
N ASP A 101 -7.59 4.64 -8.65
CA ASP A 101 -6.17 4.74 -8.20
C ASP A 101 -5.95 5.33 -6.80
N LYS A 102 -6.95 6.04 -6.27
CA LYS A 102 -6.97 6.61 -4.92
C LYS A 102 -6.75 5.59 -3.79
N PHE A 103 -6.95 4.29 -4.03
CA PHE A 103 -6.71 3.27 -3.01
C PHE A 103 -5.22 3.19 -2.65
N LEU A 104 -4.33 3.10 -3.64
CA LEU A 104 -2.88 2.97 -3.39
C LEU A 104 -2.17 4.30 -3.18
N GLU A 105 -2.64 5.39 -3.80
CA GLU A 105 -2.02 6.72 -3.61
C GLU A 105 -2.02 7.18 -2.15
N LYS A 106 -2.98 6.71 -1.35
CA LYS A 106 -3.10 7.05 0.07
C LYS A 106 -2.25 6.16 0.98
N VAL A 107 -1.77 5.03 0.48
CA VAL A 107 -0.96 4.09 1.25
C VAL A 107 0.51 4.45 1.08
N ASN A 108 1.24 4.63 2.19
CA ASN A 108 2.68 4.80 2.12
C ASN A 108 3.35 3.45 1.78
N LEU A 109 3.47 3.15 0.48
CA LEU A 109 4.00 1.88 -0.03
C LEU A 109 5.38 1.56 0.50
N VAL A 110 6.22 2.58 0.73
CA VAL A 110 7.56 2.42 1.29
C VAL A 110 7.49 1.96 2.75
N ALA A 111 6.57 2.52 3.54
CA ALA A 111 6.36 2.13 4.93
C ALA A 111 5.69 0.74 5.02
N LEU A 112 4.75 0.46 4.13
CA LEU A 112 4.04 -0.82 4.07
C LEU A 112 4.96 -1.98 3.63
N ASN A 113 5.80 -1.78 2.61
CA ASN A 113 6.78 -2.78 2.19
C ASN A 113 7.76 -3.12 3.33
N ARG A 114 8.17 -2.12 4.13
CA ARG A 114 9.00 -2.38 5.33
C ARG A 114 8.25 -3.20 6.36
N TYR A 115 6.95 -2.95 6.57
CA TYR A 115 6.15 -3.72 7.50
C TYR A 115 6.12 -5.20 7.08
N TYR A 116 5.76 -5.50 5.82
CA TYR A 116 5.74 -6.87 5.31
C TYR A 116 7.13 -7.54 5.35
N ALA A 117 8.18 -6.83 4.92
CA ALA A 117 9.54 -7.38 4.93
C ALA A 117 10.05 -7.72 6.35
N LYS A 118 9.62 -6.98 7.39
CA LYS A 118 10.10 -7.15 8.77
C LYS A 118 9.20 -8.03 9.62
N ASN A 119 7.88 -7.89 9.50
CA ASN A 119 6.90 -8.44 10.43
C ASN A 119 6.04 -9.55 9.81
N GLU A 120 5.76 -9.51 8.51
CA GLU A 120 4.86 -10.45 7.83
C GLU A 120 5.42 -10.91 6.48
N SER A 121 6.63 -11.49 6.49
CA SER A 121 7.34 -11.87 5.25
C SER A 121 6.57 -12.92 4.42
N ALA A 122 5.77 -13.76 5.08
CA ALA A 122 4.91 -14.75 4.42
C ALA A 122 3.84 -14.11 3.51
N ASN A 123 3.36 -12.92 3.85
CA ASN A 123 2.34 -12.20 3.07
C ASN A 123 2.95 -11.22 2.05
N LEU A 124 4.28 -11.09 2.00
CA LEU A 124 4.96 -10.14 1.13
C LEU A 124 4.70 -10.42 -0.35
N GLU A 125 4.64 -11.70 -0.74
CA GLU A 125 4.35 -12.11 -2.11
C GLU A 125 2.93 -11.70 -2.52
N HIS A 126 1.94 -11.98 -1.68
CA HIS A 126 0.55 -11.58 -1.89
C HIS A 126 0.39 -10.06 -1.98
N PHE A 127 1.11 -9.31 -1.14
CA PHE A 127 1.13 -7.86 -1.18
C PHE A 127 1.72 -7.35 -2.49
N ASN A 128 2.86 -7.87 -2.92
CA ASN A 128 3.49 -7.49 -4.19
C ASN A 128 2.59 -7.81 -5.38
N GLN A 129 1.92 -8.97 -5.36
CA GLN A 129 0.96 -9.34 -6.39
C GLN A 129 -0.20 -8.35 -6.45
N LEU A 130 -0.75 -7.92 -5.30
CA LEU A 130 -1.79 -6.90 -5.25
C LEU A 130 -1.34 -5.54 -5.83
N LEU A 131 -0.07 -5.16 -5.66
CA LEU A 131 0.48 -3.93 -6.28
C LEU A 131 0.62 -4.05 -7.80
N VAL A 132 0.83 -5.25 -8.32
CA VAL A 132 0.81 -5.49 -9.77
C VAL A 132 -0.63 -5.44 -10.27
N ASP A 133 -1.54 -6.10 -9.55
CA ASP A 133 -2.95 -6.17 -9.89
C ASP A 133 -3.66 -4.82 -9.76
N SER A 134 -3.19 -3.92 -8.89
CA SER A 134 -3.77 -2.59 -8.80
C SER A 134 -3.61 -1.75 -10.05
N ASN A 135 -2.56 -1.99 -10.85
CA ASN A 135 -2.40 -1.31 -12.13
C ASN A 135 -3.54 -1.67 -13.10
N PHE A 136 -4.09 -2.88 -12.98
CA PHE A 136 -5.26 -3.27 -13.75
C PHE A 136 -6.47 -2.41 -13.40
N PHE A 137 -6.67 -2.06 -12.13
CA PHE A 137 -7.81 -1.25 -11.70
C PHE A 137 -7.83 0.16 -12.33
N GLY A 138 -6.68 0.83 -12.35
CA GLY A 138 -6.56 2.20 -12.87
C GLY A 138 -6.97 2.30 -14.34
N ASP A 139 -6.56 1.32 -15.15
CA ASP A 139 -6.80 1.33 -16.60
C ASP A 139 -8.06 0.54 -17.01
N TYR A 140 -8.67 -0.24 -16.12
CA TYR A 140 -9.72 -1.21 -16.49
C TYR A 140 -10.93 -0.55 -17.14
N ARG A 141 -11.41 0.56 -16.57
CA ARG A 141 -12.60 1.27 -17.08
C ARG A 141 -12.41 1.69 -18.53
N ASP A 142 -11.25 2.25 -18.83
CA ASP A 142 -10.95 2.77 -20.16
C ASP A 142 -10.69 1.60 -21.13
N TYR A 143 -10.00 0.55 -20.67
CA TYR A 143 -9.82 -0.70 -21.40
C TYR A 143 -11.15 -1.33 -21.83
N ILE A 144 -12.05 -1.61 -20.89
CA ILE A 144 -13.31 -2.31 -21.19
C ILE A 144 -14.26 -1.42 -22.00
N THR A 145 -14.26 -0.10 -21.74
CA THR A 145 -15.00 0.87 -22.54
C THR A 145 -14.51 0.87 -23.99
N ASN A 146 -13.20 0.80 -24.21
CA ASN A 146 -12.62 0.71 -25.55
C ASN A 146 -12.94 -0.62 -26.22
N GLN A 147 -12.95 -1.74 -25.48
CA GLN A 147 -13.41 -3.03 -25.99
C GLN A 147 -14.87 -2.91 -26.47
N ILE A 148 -15.77 -2.41 -25.62
CA ILE A 148 -17.20 -2.22 -25.93
C ILE A 148 -17.40 -1.27 -27.12
N LYS A 149 -16.69 -0.14 -27.16
CA LYS A 149 -16.75 0.80 -28.29
C LYS A 149 -16.26 0.17 -29.58
N TYR A 150 -15.11 -0.52 -29.55
CA TYR A 150 -14.60 -1.26 -30.70
C TYR A 150 -15.65 -2.25 -31.21
N PHE A 151 -16.30 -2.99 -30.30
CA PHE A 151 -17.40 -3.88 -30.67
C PHE A 151 -18.56 -3.10 -31.29
N ARG A 152 -19.02 -2.01 -30.68
CA ARG A 152 -20.16 -1.20 -31.16
C ARG A 152 -19.89 -0.59 -32.53
N THR A 153 -18.73 -0.01 -32.76
CA THR A 153 -18.34 0.63 -34.04
C THR A 153 -18.21 -0.40 -35.15
N VAL A 154 -17.48 -1.50 -34.92
CA VAL A 154 -17.33 -2.57 -35.93
C VAL A 154 -18.68 -3.24 -36.25
N TYR A 155 -19.62 -3.23 -35.31
CA TYR A 155 -20.90 -3.93 -35.41
C TYR A 155 -22.03 -3.08 -36.02
N LEU A 156 -22.28 -1.86 -35.49
CA LEU A 156 -23.34 -0.99 -35.99
C LEU A 156 -23.05 -0.50 -37.42
N GLU A 157 -21.77 -0.36 -37.80
CA GLU A 157 -21.39 0.03 -39.16
C GLU A 157 -21.40 -1.14 -40.17
N ARG A 158 -21.45 -2.40 -39.72
CA ARG A 158 -21.49 -3.61 -40.58
C ARG A 158 -22.83 -4.34 -40.56
N ALA A 159 -23.84 -3.78 -39.90
CA ALA A 159 -25.13 -4.42 -39.64
C ALA A 159 -26.03 -4.65 -40.87
N ASP A 160 -25.62 -4.19 -42.07
CA ASP A 160 -26.41 -4.41 -43.29
C ASP A 160 -26.40 -5.86 -43.79
N ASP A 161 -25.50 -6.75 -43.33
CA ASP A 161 -25.51 -8.14 -43.79
C ASP A 161 -24.86 -9.14 -42.81
N ASN A 162 -25.61 -10.18 -42.43
CA ASN A 162 -25.22 -11.45 -41.78
C ASN A 162 -25.34 -11.61 -40.25
N SER A 163 -26.42 -12.29 -39.84
CA SER A 163 -26.68 -12.84 -38.49
C SER A 163 -25.57 -13.76 -37.93
N GLY A 164 -24.81 -14.44 -38.80
CA GLY A 164 -23.68 -15.29 -38.40
C GLY A 164 -22.49 -14.52 -37.78
N ASN A 165 -22.37 -13.22 -38.08
CA ASN A 165 -21.36 -12.36 -37.47
C ASN A 165 -21.73 -11.92 -36.05
N ILE A 166 -23.03 -11.86 -35.73
CA ILE A 166 -23.55 -11.48 -34.41
C ILE A 166 -23.21 -12.54 -33.35
N LEU A 167 -23.47 -13.82 -33.67
CA LEU A 167 -23.16 -14.95 -32.77
C LEU A 167 -21.67 -15.04 -32.45
N ARG A 168 -20.80 -14.93 -33.47
CA ARG A 168 -19.34 -14.92 -33.30
C ARG A 168 -18.86 -13.73 -32.47
N MET A 169 -19.53 -12.59 -32.57
CA MET A 169 -19.20 -11.40 -31.79
C MET A 169 -19.62 -11.55 -30.33
N LYS A 170 -20.85 -11.99 -30.05
CA LYS A 170 -21.31 -12.28 -28.68
C LYS A 170 -20.34 -13.23 -27.99
N GLU A 171 -19.85 -14.24 -28.70
CA GLU A 171 -18.86 -15.19 -28.19
C GLU A 171 -17.50 -14.54 -27.89
N LYS A 172 -17.02 -13.62 -28.73
CA LYS A 172 -15.80 -12.86 -28.46
C LYS A 172 -15.94 -11.97 -27.22
N ILE A 173 -17.08 -11.28 -27.08
CA ILE A 173 -17.34 -10.42 -25.91
C ILE A 173 -17.40 -11.28 -24.66
N ARG A 174 -18.10 -12.42 -24.69
CA ARG A 174 -18.09 -13.39 -23.59
C ARG A 174 -16.71 -13.83 -23.20
N THR A 175 -15.87 -14.18 -24.18
CA THR A 175 -14.49 -14.62 -23.90
C THR A 175 -13.70 -13.54 -23.16
N VAL A 176 -13.86 -12.27 -23.54
CA VAL A 176 -13.22 -11.13 -22.85
C VAL A 176 -13.78 -10.99 -21.44
N LEU A 177 -15.10 -10.98 -21.28
CA LEU A 177 -15.76 -10.84 -19.97
C LEU A 177 -15.42 -12.00 -19.03
N ASP A 178 -15.41 -13.24 -19.52
CA ASP A 178 -15.07 -14.43 -18.73
C ASP A 178 -13.61 -14.36 -18.23
N LYS A 179 -12.70 -13.89 -19.08
CA LYS A 179 -11.30 -13.67 -18.71
C LYS A 179 -11.16 -12.57 -17.66
N ASP A 180 -11.87 -11.46 -17.84
CA ASP A 180 -11.78 -10.31 -16.93
C ASP A 180 -12.43 -10.64 -15.57
N ILE A 181 -13.56 -11.36 -15.55
CA ILE A 181 -14.20 -11.89 -14.34
C ILE A 181 -13.24 -12.83 -13.60
N SER A 182 -12.63 -13.79 -14.30
CA SER A 182 -11.65 -14.71 -13.70
C SER A 182 -10.48 -13.95 -13.07
N ARG A 183 -9.98 -12.90 -13.74
CA ARG A 183 -8.90 -12.07 -13.18
C ARG A 183 -9.34 -11.33 -11.92
N PHE A 184 -10.55 -10.78 -11.87
CA PHE A 184 -11.07 -10.16 -10.65
C PHE A 184 -11.29 -11.17 -9.52
N GLU A 185 -11.65 -12.41 -9.82
CA GLU A 185 -11.77 -13.50 -8.85
C GLU A 185 -10.41 -13.87 -8.24
N ASP A 186 -9.35 -14.00 -9.06
CA ASP A 186 -7.99 -14.24 -8.59
C ASP A 186 -7.51 -13.13 -7.63
N ILE A 187 -7.79 -11.87 -8.01
CA ILE A 187 -7.48 -10.69 -7.19
C ILE A 187 -8.25 -10.74 -5.85
N LEU A 188 -9.53 -11.13 -5.87
CA LEU A 188 -10.32 -11.29 -4.65
C LEU A 188 -9.76 -12.37 -3.74
N GLU A 189 -9.32 -13.49 -4.30
CA GLU A 189 -8.67 -14.57 -3.55
C GLU A 189 -7.41 -14.05 -2.86
N ASN A 190 -6.56 -13.34 -3.60
CA ASN A 190 -5.34 -12.73 -3.04
C ASN A 190 -5.66 -11.71 -1.92
N ILE A 191 -6.70 -10.89 -2.08
CA ILE A 191 -7.19 -9.98 -1.02
C ILE A 191 -7.67 -10.76 0.21
N ASN A 192 -8.35 -11.89 0.04
CA ASN A 192 -8.78 -12.73 1.16
C ASN A 192 -7.58 -13.32 1.92
N LEU A 193 -6.50 -13.68 1.23
CA LEU A 193 -5.25 -14.12 1.88
C LEU A 193 -4.62 -12.98 2.68
N LEU A 194 -4.60 -11.77 2.12
CA LEU A 194 -4.12 -10.57 2.82
C LEU A 194 -5.03 -10.13 3.97
N LEU A 195 -6.30 -10.54 4.00
CA LEU A 195 -7.24 -10.26 5.09
C LEU A 195 -7.22 -11.31 6.18
N LYS A 196 -6.83 -12.56 5.89
CA LYS A 196 -6.59 -13.56 6.94
C LYS A 196 -5.51 -13.00 7.85
N ASP A 197 -5.83 -12.85 9.14
CA ASP A 197 -4.85 -12.42 10.11
C ASP A 197 -3.68 -13.41 10.11
N SER A 198 -2.47 -12.88 10.23
CA SER A 198 -1.26 -13.64 10.56
C SER A 198 -1.32 -14.08 12.03
N SER A 199 -2.44 -14.65 12.45
CA SER A 199 -2.62 -15.25 13.76
C SER A 199 -2.01 -16.65 13.73
N ASN A 200 -0.68 -16.68 13.84
CA ASN A 200 0.08 -17.77 14.44
C ASN A 200 1.12 -17.16 15.39
#